data_AF-A0A6I3U9H5-F1
#
_entry.id   AF-A0A6I3U9H5-F1
#
_cell.length_a   1.000
_cell.length_b   1.000
_cell.length_c   1.000
_cell.angle_alpha   90.00
_cell.angle_beta   90.00
_cell.angle_gamma   90.00
#
_symmetry.space_group_name_H-M   'P 1'
#
loop_
_entity.id
_entity.type
_entity.pdbx_description
1 polymer ?
#
loop_
_entity_poly.entity_id
_entity_poly.type
_entity_poly.pdbx_seq_one_letter_code
_entity_poly.pdbx_strand_id
1 'polypeptide(L)'
;MIFDTHTHLNVEEFAGREEEELTLAAEMGVTRMNIVGFDKPTIERALELADEYEQLYATIGWHPTEAGTYTDEVEAYLLEKLKHPKVVALGEIGLDYHWMTAPKE
;
A
#
# COMPACT_ATOMS: atom_id res chain seq x y z
N MET A 1 -17.48 11.36 -9.04
CA MET A 1 -16.17 10.69 -9.17
C MET A 1 -15.34 11.10 -7.98
N ILE A 2 -15.03 10.14 -7.11
CA ILE A 2 -14.17 10.29 -5.92
C ILE A 2 -12.94 9.40 -6.15
N PHE A 3 -11.79 9.90 -5.73
CA PHE A 3 -10.54 9.13 -5.66
C PHE A 3 -10.25 8.88 -4.19
N ASP A 4 -10.19 7.62 -3.78
CA ASP A 4 -9.72 7.26 -2.44
C ASP A 4 -8.20 7.28 -2.42
N THR A 5 -7.63 8.25 -1.71
CA THR A 5 -6.18 8.48 -1.71
C THR A 5 -5.39 7.50 -0.84
N HIS A 6 -6.05 6.76 0.04
CA HIS A 6 -5.38 5.85 0.97
C HIS A 6 -6.33 4.75 1.44
N THR A 7 -6.14 3.55 0.93
CA THR A 7 -6.86 2.36 1.39
C THR A 7 -5.94 1.15 1.47
N HIS A 8 -6.31 0.19 2.30
CA HIS A 8 -5.57 -1.04 2.51
C HIS A 8 -6.36 -2.26 1.99
N LEU A 9 -6.80 -2.23 0.73
CA LEU A 9 -7.47 -3.38 0.10
C LEU A 9 -6.55 -4.63 -0.01
N ASN A 10 -5.25 -4.42 0.19
CA ASN A 10 -4.17 -5.40 0.15
C ASN A 10 -3.95 -6.18 1.46
N VAL A 11 -4.78 -5.99 2.50
CA VAL A 11 -4.69 -6.79 3.74
C VAL A 11 -5.52 -8.07 3.66
N GLU A 12 -5.17 -9.04 4.50
CA GLU A 12 -5.78 -10.38 4.52
C GLU A 12 -7.29 -10.34 4.76
N GLU A 13 -7.79 -9.35 5.50
CA GLU A 13 -9.21 -9.16 5.79
C GLU A 13 -10.07 -8.96 4.52
N PHE A 14 -9.46 -8.53 3.42
CA PHE A 14 -10.12 -8.34 2.12
C PHE A 14 -9.77 -9.41 1.09
N ALA A 15 -8.94 -10.41 1.43
CA ALA A 15 -8.52 -11.44 0.51
C ALA A 15 -9.72 -12.20 -0.08
N GLY A 16 -9.83 -12.20 -1.42
CA GLY A 16 -10.92 -12.83 -2.17
C GLY A 16 -12.21 -12.03 -2.22
N ARG A 17 -12.22 -10.80 -1.72
CA ARG A 17 -13.39 -9.87 -1.73
C ARG A 17 -13.09 -8.59 -2.50
N GLU A 18 -11.94 -8.48 -3.15
CA GLU A 18 -11.47 -7.23 -3.75
C GLU A 18 -12.41 -6.75 -4.87
N GLU A 19 -12.86 -7.65 -5.75
CA GLU A 19 -13.82 -7.31 -6.81
C GLU A 19 -15.18 -6.85 -6.24
N GLU A 20 -15.65 -7.48 -5.16
CA GLU A 20 -16.89 -7.12 -4.46
C GLU A 20 -16.79 -5.69 -3.90
N GLU A 21 -15.72 -5.40 -3.17
CA GLU A 21 -15.48 -4.09 -2.53
C GLU A 21 -15.27 -2.99 -3.58
N LEU A 22 -14.56 -3.28 -4.67
CA LEU A 22 -14.38 -2.35 -5.79
C LEU A 22 -15.72 -2.01 -6.46
N THR A 23 -16.60 -2.99 -6.62
CA THR A 23 -17.94 -2.79 -7.19
C THR A 23 -18.78 -1.91 -6.27
N LEU A 24 -18.82 -2.22 -4.98
CA LEU A 24 -19.57 -1.45 -3.99
C LEU A 24 -19.07 0.01 -3.93
N ALA A 25 -17.76 0.21 -3.91
CA ALA A 25 -17.16 1.54 -3.89
C ALA A 25 -17.53 2.34 -5.16
N ALA A 26 -17.55 1.70 -6.33
CA ALA A 26 -17.96 2.33 -7.58
C ALA A 26 -19.43 2.77 -7.56
N GLU A 27 -20.33 1.98 -6.98
CA GLU A 27 -21.74 2.35 -6.77
C GLU A 27 -21.90 3.61 -5.90
N MET A 28 -20.97 3.80 -4.95
CA MET A 28 -20.89 5.00 -4.10
C MET A 28 -20.13 6.17 -4.76
N GLY A 29 -19.65 5.99 -5.98
CA GLY A 29 -18.95 7.02 -6.77
C GLY A 29 -17.44 7.11 -6.52
N VAL A 30 -16.86 6.20 -5.73
CA VAL A 30 -15.41 6.01 -5.56
C VAL A 30 -14.92 5.09 -6.67
N THR A 31 -14.39 5.68 -7.73
CA THR A 31 -14.09 4.95 -8.97
C THR A 31 -12.60 4.79 -9.23
N ARG A 32 -11.74 5.28 -8.32
CA ARG A 32 -10.28 5.13 -8.35
C ARG A 32 -9.76 5.09 -6.92
N MET A 33 -8.72 4.31 -6.68
CA MET A 33 -8.13 4.18 -5.35
C MET A 33 -6.61 4.05 -5.43
N ASN A 34 -5.94 4.50 -4.37
CA ASN A 34 -4.52 4.29 -4.12
C ASN A 34 -4.34 3.30 -2.97
N ILE A 35 -3.88 2.10 -3.29
CA ILE A 35 -3.62 1.02 -2.33
C ILE A 35 -2.26 1.25 -1.69
N VAL A 36 -2.19 1.23 -0.35
CA VAL A 36 -0.96 1.53 0.40
C VAL A 36 -0.34 0.25 0.97
N GLY A 37 0.83 -0.10 0.45
CA GLY A 37 1.69 -1.16 0.98
C GLY A 37 2.72 -0.60 1.96
N PHE A 38 2.84 -1.24 3.11
CA PHE A 38 3.56 -0.71 4.28
C PHE A 38 4.60 -1.70 4.86
N ASP A 39 4.62 -2.92 4.34
CA ASP A 39 5.63 -3.97 4.56
C ASP A 39 5.76 -4.83 3.29
N LYS A 40 6.69 -5.78 3.26
CA LYS A 40 6.91 -6.59 2.05
C LYS A 40 5.64 -7.35 1.57
N PRO A 41 4.92 -8.10 2.42
CA PRO A 41 3.69 -8.78 2.00
C PRO A 41 2.64 -7.83 1.40
N THR A 42 2.37 -6.70 2.07
CA THR A 42 1.36 -5.75 1.62
C THR A 42 1.78 -4.96 0.38
N ILE A 43 3.09 -4.70 0.19
CA ILE A 43 3.63 -4.12 -1.04
C ILE A 43 3.40 -5.06 -2.22
N GLU A 44 3.80 -6.33 -2.11
CA GLU A 44 3.60 -7.30 -3.20
C GLU A 44 2.12 -7.39 -3.56
N ARG A 45 1.24 -7.49 -2.56
CA ARG A 45 -0.21 -7.54 -2.81
C ARG A 45 -0.75 -6.25 -3.42
N ALA A 46 -0.29 -5.08 -3.00
CA ALA A 46 -0.69 -3.80 -3.61
C ALA A 46 -0.30 -3.72 -5.09
N LEU A 47 0.88 -4.24 -5.45
CA LEU A 47 1.36 -4.27 -6.84
C LEU A 47 0.55 -5.25 -7.69
N GLU A 48 0.27 -6.44 -7.17
CA GLU A 48 -0.62 -7.42 -7.84
C GLU A 48 -2.00 -6.82 -8.12
N LEU A 49 -2.63 -6.19 -7.13
CA LEU A 49 -3.92 -5.54 -7.28
C LEU A 49 -3.87 -4.37 -8.26
N ALA A 50 -2.78 -3.58 -8.22
CA ALA A 50 -2.58 -2.52 -9.20
C ALA A 50 -2.46 -3.09 -10.62
N ASP A 51 -1.81 -4.22 -10.84
CA ASP A 51 -1.74 -4.84 -12.17
C ASP A 51 -3.08 -5.42 -12.64
N GLU A 52 -3.84 -6.01 -11.72
CA GLU A 52 -5.12 -6.66 -12.02
C GLU A 52 -6.24 -5.66 -12.34
N TYR A 53 -6.31 -4.54 -11.62
CA TYR A 53 -7.42 -3.58 -11.72
C TYR A 53 -6.97 -2.23 -12.28
N GLU A 54 -7.59 -1.77 -13.38
CA GLU A 54 -7.24 -0.52 -14.06
C GLU A 54 -7.39 0.71 -13.15
N GLN A 55 -8.42 0.71 -12.30
CA GLN A 55 -8.75 1.81 -11.38
C GLN A 55 -7.84 1.91 -10.15
N LEU A 56 -6.94 0.95 -9.94
CA LEU A 56 -6.05 0.90 -8.80
C LEU A 56 -4.66 1.44 -9.13
N TYR A 57 -4.15 2.24 -8.20
CA TYR A 57 -2.77 2.72 -8.12
C TYR A 57 -2.16 2.24 -6.81
N ALA A 58 -0.84 2.31 -6.71
CA ALA A 58 -0.13 1.89 -5.51
C ALA A 58 0.75 3.00 -4.94
N THR A 59 0.86 3.00 -3.61
CA THR A 59 1.88 3.70 -2.85
C THR A 59 2.58 2.65 -2.00
N ILE A 60 3.92 2.63 -2.06
CA ILE A 60 4.72 1.60 -1.40
C ILE A 60 5.77 2.23 -0.49
N GLY A 61 5.99 1.65 0.68
CA GLY A 61 6.83 2.23 1.71
C GLY A 61 7.03 1.28 2.87
N TRP A 62 7.65 1.77 3.93
CA TRP A 62 7.96 0.96 5.11
C TRP A 62 7.40 1.66 6.34
N HIS A 63 6.40 1.05 6.98
CA HIS A 63 5.67 1.65 8.09
C HIS A 63 6.63 2.00 9.24
N PRO A 64 6.40 3.07 10.01
CA PRO A 64 7.19 3.38 11.21
C PRO A 64 7.26 2.23 12.22
N THR A 65 6.25 1.36 12.30
CA THR A 65 6.30 0.19 13.20
C THR A 65 7.26 -0.89 12.73
N GLU A 66 7.56 -0.92 11.42
CA GLU A 66 8.52 -1.82 10.78
C GLU A 66 9.91 -1.19 10.66
N ALA A 67 10.12 0.03 11.16
CA ALA A 67 11.39 0.75 10.99
C ALA A 67 12.61 -0.03 11.52
N GLY A 68 12.43 -0.86 12.55
CA GLY A 68 13.50 -1.70 13.12
C GLY A 68 13.95 -2.85 12.20
N THR A 69 13.21 -3.16 11.14
CA THR A 69 13.55 -4.20 10.15
C THR A 69 14.02 -3.61 8.82
N TYR A 70 14.15 -2.28 8.73
CA TYR A 70 14.64 -1.61 7.55
C TYR A 70 16.15 -1.85 7.37
N THR A 71 16.55 -2.44 6.24
CA THR A 71 17.95 -2.73 5.88
C THR A 71 18.25 -2.22 4.46
N ASP A 72 19.54 -2.26 4.06
CA ASP A 72 19.96 -1.93 2.70
C ASP A 72 19.25 -2.81 1.65
N GLU A 73 18.93 -4.06 1.99
CA GLU A 73 18.15 -4.96 1.13
C GLU A 73 16.69 -4.51 0.97
N VAL A 74 16.08 -3.99 2.05
CA VAL A 74 14.73 -3.41 2.00
C VAL A 74 14.72 -2.13 1.16
N GLU A 75 15.72 -1.27 1.33
CA GLU A 75 15.86 -0.06 0.52
C GLU A 75 16.02 -0.39 -0.97
N ALA A 76 16.92 -1.31 -1.31
CA ALA A 76 17.12 -1.76 -2.69
C ALA A 76 15.84 -2.36 -3.30
N TYR A 77 15.09 -3.12 -2.50
CA TYR A 77 13.79 -3.66 -2.87
C TYR A 77 12.77 -2.55 -3.17
N LEU A 78 12.61 -1.56 -2.28
CA LEU A 78 11.70 -0.43 -2.51
C LEU A 78 12.08 0.37 -3.76
N LEU A 79 13.37 0.66 -3.96
CA LEU A 79 13.87 1.36 -5.14
C LEU A 79 13.60 0.60 -6.45
N GLU A 80 13.59 -0.74 -6.40
CA GLU A 80 13.19 -1.57 -7.54
C GLU A 80 11.69 -1.44 -7.81
N LYS A 81 10.85 -1.63 -6.79
CA LYS A 81 9.39 -1.57 -6.91
C LYS A 81 8.85 -0.18 -7.25
N LEU A 82 9.52 0.90 -6.83
CA LEU A 82 9.16 2.28 -7.16
C LEU A 82 9.18 2.57 -8.68
N LYS A 83 9.81 1.70 -9.48
CA LYS A 83 9.83 1.83 -10.96
C LYS A 83 8.54 1.34 -11.61
N HIS A 84 7.66 0.68 -10.86
CA HIS A 84 6.40 0.15 -11.36
C HIS A 84 5.49 1.30 -11.86
N PRO A 85 4.88 1.20 -13.05
CA PRO A 85 4.17 2.32 -13.69
C PRO A 85 2.92 2.79 -12.93
N LYS A 86 2.35 1.93 -12.08
CA LYS A 86 1.21 2.26 -11.21
C LYS A 86 1.58 2.65 -9.79
N VAL A 87 2.88 2.64 -9.45
CA VAL A 87 3.34 3.20 -8.18
C VAL A 87 3.50 4.71 -8.34
N VAL A 88 2.72 5.47 -7.58
CA VAL A 88 2.60 6.93 -7.75
C VAL A 88 3.19 7.72 -6.58
N ALA A 89 3.50 7.06 -5.45
CA ALA A 89 4.14 7.68 -4.30
C ALA A 89 4.97 6.68 -3.49
N LEU A 90 5.87 7.24 -2.67
CA LEU A 90 6.62 6.53 -1.63
C LEU A 90 5.91 6.77 -0.29
N GLY A 91 5.48 5.69 0.36
CA GLY A 91 4.72 5.72 1.60
C GLY A 91 3.94 4.42 1.83
N GLU A 92 3.29 4.22 2.97
CA GLU A 92 3.32 5.15 4.10
C GLU A 92 4.64 5.05 4.85
N ILE A 93 5.18 6.22 5.18
CA ILE A 93 6.41 6.41 5.93
C ILE A 93 6.16 7.56 6.90
N GLY A 94 6.82 7.54 8.05
CA GLY A 94 6.60 8.57 9.06
C GLY A 94 7.16 8.18 10.41
N LEU A 95 6.48 8.62 11.46
CA LEU A 95 6.84 8.38 12.85
C LEU A 95 5.59 7.98 13.63
N ASP A 96 5.64 6.85 14.31
CA ASP A 96 4.59 6.41 15.24
C ASP A 96 5.18 6.29 16.66
N TYR A 97 4.84 7.26 17.51
CA TYR A 97 5.30 7.31 18.91
C TYR A 97 4.26 6.76 19.90
N HIS A 98 3.15 6.21 19.41
CA HIS A 98 2.15 5.57 20.25
C HIS A 98 2.53 4.12 20.52
N TRP A 99 2.83 3.34 19.47
CA TRP A 99 3.10 1.91 19.58
C TRP A 99 4.57 1.55 19.81
N MET A 100 5.51 2.45 19.45
CA MET A 100 6.97 2.32 19.65
C MET A 100 7.50 0.87 19.56
N THR A 101 7.18 0.17 18.47
CA THR A 101 7.66 -1.20 18.20
C THR A 101 9.12 -1.23 17.75
N ALA A 102 9.67 -0.05 17.38
CA ALA A 102 11.08 0.20 17.14
C ALA A 102 11.58 1.35 18.04
N PRO A 103 12.86 1.32 18.47
CA PRO A 103 13.47 2.43 19.19
C PRO A 103 13.37 3.75 18.40
N LYS A 104 13.26 4.86 19.13
CA LYS A 104 13.32 6.20 18.53
C LYS A 104 14.75 6.58 18.14
N GLU A 105 15.71 6.08 18.92
CA GLU A 105 17.15 6.35 18.83
C GLU A 105 17.85 5.58 17.71
#